data_AF-A0A7I8D5A8-F1
#
_entry.id   AF-A0A7I8D5A8-F1
#
_cell.length_a   1.000
_cell.length_b   1.000
_cell.length_c   1.000
_cell.angle_alpha   90.00
_cell.angle_beta   90.00
_cell.angle_gamma   90.00
#
_symmetry.space_group_name_H-M   'P 1'
#
loop_
_entity.id
_entity.type
_entity.pdbx_description
1 polymer ?
#
loop_
_entity_poly.entity_id
_entity_poly.type
_entity_poly.pdbx_seq_one_letter_code
_entity_poly.pdbx_strand_id
1 'polypeptide(L)'
;MMSGSENEKNVAKALLQLNTYLEALELPYNVKDVYRLAYKKRLGKYYNDQWIDLLLDDPNRQDILTEPYTVYSIAETLTENGYKPMIYALLRIAHQLEIGYSHAYVIGIAHE
;
A
#
# COMPACT_ATOMS: atom_id res chain seq x y z
N MET A 1 -5.56 -18.85 11.05
CA MET A 1 -6.72 -17.95 11.30
C MET A 1 -6.16 -16.60 11.74
N MET A 2 -6.17 -15.58 10.86
CA MET A 2 -5.85 -14.22 11.28
C MET A 2 -7.05 -13.67 12.07
N SER A 3 -6.98 -13.79 13.40
CA SER A 3 -7.89 -13.12 14.35
C SER A 3 -7.50 -11.64 14.48
N GLY A 4 -7.47 -10.93 13.35
CA GLY A 4 -7.32 -9.47 13.33
C GLY A 4 -8.68 -8.79 13.42
N SER A 5 -8.69 -7.59 14.00
CA SER A 5 -9.80 -6.64 13.87
C SER A 5 -10.16 -6.43 12.39
N GLU A 6 -11.41 -6.06 12.11
CA GLU A 6 -11.86 -5.83 10.72
C GLU A 6 -10.98 -4.79 10.00
N ASN A 7 -10.51 -3.79 10.74
CA ASN A 7 -9.57 -2.78 10.24
C ASN A 7 -8.24 -3.38 9.80
N GLU A 8 -7.66 -4.31 10.58
CA GLU A 8 -6.41 -4.98 10.21
C GLU A 8 -6.57 -5.82 8.95
N LYS A 9 -7.72 -6.47 8.77
CA LYS A 9 -8.03 -7.19 7.53
C LYS A 9 -8.13 -6.24 6.34
N ASN A 10 -8.84 -5.13 6.49
CA ASN A 10 -8.98 -4.14 5.42
C ASN A 10 -7.62 -3.53 5.02
N VAL A 11 -6.76 -3.25 5.98
CA VAL A 11 -5.38 -2.81 5.70
C VAL A 11 -4.60 -3.90 4.96
N ALA A 12 -4.66 -5.15 5.42
CA ALA A 12 -4.00 -6.27 4.75
C ALA A 12 -4.47 -6.42 3.30
N LYS A 13 -5.78 -6.32 3.05
CA LYS A 13 -6.37 -6.32 1.70
C LYS A 13 -5.83 -5.17 0.85
N ALA A 14 -5.87 -3.94 1.37
CA ALA A 14 -5.40 -2.75 0.67
C ALA A 14 -3.92 -2.87 0.27
N LEU A 15 -3.07 -3.42 1.14
CA LEU A 15 -1.64 -3.61 0.88
C LEU A 15 -1.37 -4.69 -0.18
N LEU A 16 -2.13 -5.78 -0.16
CA LEU A 16 -2.04 -6.83 -1.18
C LEU A 16 -2.48 -6.33 -2.55
N GLN A 17 -3.59 -5.59 -2.62
CA GLN A 17 -4.06 -5.00 -3.87
C GLN A 17 -3.07 -3.95 -4.38
N LEU A 18 -2.51 -3.11 -3.49
CA LEU A 18 -1.45 -2.18 -3.85
C LEU A 18 -0.24 -2.89 -4.45
N ASN A 19 0.22 -3.98 -3.84
CA ASN A 19 1.34 -4.76 -4.37
C ASN A 19 1.04 -5.27 -5.79
N THR A 20 -0.16 -5.77 -6.00
CA THR A 20 -0.63 -6.25 -7.32
C THR A 20 -0.62 -5.12 -8.35
N TYR A 21 -1.05 -3.91 -7.99
CA TYR A 21 -0.98 -2.74 -8.88
C TYR A 21 0.46 -2.35 -9.23
N LEU A 22 1.37 -2.37 -8.26
CA LEU A 22 2.78 -2.05 -8.49
C LEU A 22 3.43 -3.07 -9.44
N GLU A 23 3.11 -4.36 -9.26
CA GLU A 23 3.56 -5.44 -10.12
C GLU A 23 2.97 -5.35 -11.54
N ALA A 24 1.66 -5.07 -11.66
CA ALA A 24 0.99 -4.94 -12.95
C ALA A 24 1.49 -3.73 -13.76
N LEU A 25 1.98 -2.69 -13.08
CA LEU A 25 2.63 -1.53 -13.69
C LEU A 25 4.14 -1.75 -13.93
N GLU A 26 4.65 -2.96 -13.64
CA GLU A 26 6.07 -3.35 -13.77
C GLU A 26 7.02 -2.38 -13.05
N LEU A 27 6.59 -1.82 -11.91
CA LEU A 27 7.39 -0.86 -11.17
C LEU A 27 8.54 -1.57 -10.44
N PRO A 28 9.71 -0.92 -10.30
CA PRO A 28 10.86 -1.49 -9.59
C PRO A 28 10.70 -1.46 -8.06
N TYR A 29 9.47 -1.30 -7.55
CA TYR A 29 9.13 -1.20 -6.14
C TYR A 29 7.94 -2.09 -5.83
N ASN A 30 7.99 -2.81 -4.71
CA ASN A 30 6.85 -3.53 -4.16
C ASN A 30 6.27 -2.80 -2.92
N VAL A 31 5.19 -3.32 -2.35
CA VAL A 31 4.55 -2.69 -1.18
C VAL A 31 5.48 -2.62 0.05
N LYS A 32 6.40 -3.59 0.19
CA LYS A 32 7.39 -3.59 1.28
C LYS A 32 8.39 -2.46 1.12
N ASP A 33 8.82 -2.17 -0.10
CA ASP A 33 9.70 -1.04 -0.39
C ASP A 33 9.02 0.30 -0.10
N VAL A 34 7.74 0.43 -0.47
CA VAL A 34 6.92 1.59 -0.12
C VAL A 34 6.84 1.77 1.40
N TYR A 35 6.54 0.70 2.14
CA TYR A 35 6.48 0.73 3.60
C TYR A 35 7.83 1.12 4.22
N ARG A 36 8.93 0.57 3.68
CA ARG A 36 10.29 0.91 4.10
C ARG A 36 10.60 2.39 3.91
N LEU A 37 10.27 2.94 2.75
CA LEU A 37 10.45 4.37 2.46
C LEU A 37 9.61 5.25 3.40
N ALA A 38 8.41 4.81 3.75
CA ALA A 38 7.51 5.54 4.64
C ALA A 38 7.97 5.54 6.11
N TYR A 39 8.46 4.40 6.62
CA TYR A 39 8.63 4.21 8.07
C TYR A 39 10.06 3.98 8.56
N LYS A 40 10.99 3.46 7.73
CA LYS A 40 12.33 3.07 8.21
C LYS A 40 13.06 4.21 8.91
N LYS A 41 13.07 5.39 8.30
CA LYS A 41 13.71 6.58 8.88
C LYS A 41 13.01 7.07 10.15
N ARG A 42 11.68 7.01 10.18
CA ARG A 42 10.85 7.53 11.29
C ARG A 42 10.91 6.63 12.53
N LEU A 43 10.81 5.32 12.34
CA LEU A 43 10.78 4.34 13.44
C LEU A 43 12.18 3.94 13.91
N GLY A 44 13.20 4.09 13.06
CA GLY A 44 14.59 3.81 13.41
C GLY A 44 14.77 2.39 13.94
N LYS A 45 15.23 2.26 15.19
CA LYS A 45 15.46 0.96 15.85
C LYS A 45 14.20 0.11 16.08
N TYR A 46 13.01 0.72 16.00
CA TYR A 46 11.72 0.03 16.16
C TYR A 46 11.08 -0.36 14.83
N TYR A 47 11.75 -0.09 13.71
CA TYR A 47 11.25 -0.46 12.40
C TYR A 47 11.22 -1.99 12.23
N ASN A 48 10.08 -2.52 11.79
CA ASN A 48 9.90 -3.92 11.42
C ASN A 48 8.95 -4.01 10.22
N ASP A 49 9.40 -4.65 9.14
CA ASP A 49 8.63 -4.92 7.91
C ASP A 49 8.43 -6.42 7.63
N GLN A 50 8.84 -7.31 8.54
CA GLN A 50 8.74 -8.77 8.35
C GLN A 50 7.29 -9.25 8.21
N TRP A 51 6.34 -8.55 8.84
CA TRP A 51 4.92 -8.87 8.73
C TRP A 51 4.39 -8.67 7.30
N ILE A 52 5.04 -7.82 6.50
CA ILE A 52 4.68 -7.63 5.08
C ILE A 52 5.11 -8.84 4.26
N ASP A 53 6.25 -9.46 4.57
CA ASP A 53 6.65 -10.72 3.91
C ASP A 53 5.60 -11.80 4.16
N LEU A 54 5.19 -11.96 5.42
CA LEU A 54 4.15 -12.91 5.80
C LEU A 54 2.81 -12.63 5.11
N LEU A 55 2.50 -11.36 4.86
CA LEU A 55 1.30 -10.97 4.12
C LEU A 55 1.41 -11.34 2.64
N LEU A 56 2.53 -11.05 1.99
CA LEU A 56 2.76 -11.32 0.56
C LEU A 56 2.84 -12.82 0.23
N ASP A 57 3.31 -13.62 1.19
CA ASP A 57 3.40 -15.07 1.12
C ASP A 57 2.07 -15.79 1.44
N ASP A 58 0.98 -15.06 1.75
CA ASP A 58 -0.30 -15.70 2.09
C ASP A 58 -0.86 -16.46 0.87
N PRO A 59 -1.06 -17.80 0.98
CA PRO A 59 -1.59 -18.60 -0.12
C PRO A 59 -3.02 -18.21 -0.52
N ASN A 60 -3.78 -17.54 0.35
CA ASN A 60 -5.14 -17.09 0.08
C ASN A 60 -5.19 -15.67 -0.50
N ARG A 61 -4.05 -15.09 -0.90
CA ARG A 61 -4.00 -13.73 -1.48
C ARG A 61 -4.92 -13.54 -2.68
N GLN A 62 -5.25 -14.61 -3.42
CA GLN A 62 -6.15 -14.54 -4.57
C GLN A 62 -7.61 -14.26 -4.18
N ASP A 63 -8.06 -14.76 -3.02
CA ASP A 63 -9.43 -14.54 -2.52
C ASP A 63 -9.66 -13.08 -2.10
N ILE A 64 -8.57 -12.33 -1.89
CA ILE A 64 -8.58 -10.91 -1.53
C ILE A 64 -8.74 -10.02 -2.77
N LEU A 65 -8.42 -10.54 -3.95
CA LEU A 65 -8.51 -9.82 -5.23
C LEU A 65 -9.92 -9.88 -5.86
N THR A 66 -10.82 -10.71 -5.34
CA THR A 66 -12.20 -10.82 -5.85
C THR A 66 -13.09 -9.65 -5.41
N GLU A 67 -12.71 -8.92 -4.36
CA GLU A 67 -13.36 -7.65 -4.00
C GLU A 67 -12.65 -6.49 -4.72
N PRO A 68 -13.38 -5.62 -5.44
CA PRO A 68 -12.73 -4.57 -6.22
C PRO A 68 -12.26 -3.43 -5.30
N TYR A 69 -11.00 -3.44 -4.85
CA TYR A 69 -10.39 -2.18 -4.44
C TYR A 69 -9.95 -1.44 -5.70
N THR A 70 -10.43 -0.22 -5.83
CA THR A 70 -9.82 0.77 -6.70
C THR A 70 -8.63 1.41 -5.99
N VAL A 71 -7.75 2.08 -6.75
CA VAL A 71 -6.65 2.86 -6.16
C VAL A 71 -7.16 3.91 -5.15
N TYR A 72 -8.37 4.45 -5.37
CA TYR A 72 -9.08 5.31 -4.42
C TYR A 72 -9.29 4.61 -3.08
N SER A 73 -9.96 3.45 -3.08
CA SER A 73 -10.30 2.73 -1.84
C SER A 73 -9.07 2.19 -1.10
N ILE A 74 -7.97 1.91 -1.84
CA ILE A 74 -6.67 1.60 -1.22
C ILE A 74 -6.17 2.82 -0.45
N ALA A 75 -6.13 3.99 -1.10
CA ALA A 75 -5.63 5.21 -0.49
C ALA A 75 -6.47 5.66 0.72
N GLU A 76 -7.80 5.56 0.60
CA GLU A 76 -8.75 5.84 1.67
C GLU A 76 -8.53 4.89 2.86
N THR A 77 -8.58 3.58 2.64
CA THR A 77 -8.38 2.57 3.69
C THR A 77 -7.05 2.75 4.41
N LEU A 78 -5.96 2.99 3.67
CA LEU A 78 -4.65 3.26 4.27
C LEU A 78 -4.66 4.56 5.09
N THR A 79 -5.30 5.61 4.61
CA THR A 79 -5.34 6.91 5.31
C THR A 79 -6.13 6.83 6.62
N GLU A 80 -7.33 6.25 6.58
CA GLU A 80 -8.20 6.08 7.76
C GLU A 80 -7.54 5.23 8.86
N ASN A 81 -6.70 4.28 8.47
CA ASN A 81 -6.00 3.38 9.39
C ASN A 81 -4.57 3.85 9.76
N GLY A 82 -4.23 5.12 9.48
CA GLY A 82 -2.95 5.72 9.92
C GLY A 82 -1.73 5.41 9.04
N TYR A 83 -1.94 4.83 7.86
CA TYR A 83 -0.92 4.55 6.84
C TYR A 83 -0.70 5.70 5.85
N LYS A 84 -1.15 6.92 6.18
CA LYS A 84 -0.90 8.14 5.40
C LYS A 84 0.58 8.31 4.95
N PRO A 85 1.61 7.98 5.75
CA PRO A 85 3.01 8.00 5.29
C PRO A 85 3.30 7.15 4.05
N MET A 86 2.58 6.04 3.84
CA MET A 86 2.73 5.22 2.63
C MET A 86 2.23 5.95 1.38
N ILE A 87 1.15 6.73 1.49
CA ILE A 87 0.62 7.52 0.38
C ILE A 87 1.67 8.55 -0.07
N TYR A 88 2.33 9.24 0.87
CA TYR A 88 3.42 10.15 0.54
C TYR A 88 4.64 9.45 -0.09
N ALA A 89 4.94 8.23 0.35
CA ALA A 89 6.01 7.43 -0.26
C ALA A 89 5.66 7.04 -1.71
N LEU A 90 4.42 6.63 -1.98
CA LEU A 90 3.92 6.34 -3.33
C LEU A 90 4.01 7.56 -4.25
N LEU A 91 3.58 8.72 -3.77
CA LEU A 91 3.71 9.99 -4.53
C LEU A 91 5.16 10.26 -4.90
N ARG A 92 6.09 10.08 -3.96
CA ARG A 92 7.51 10.29 -4.19
C ARG A 92 8.07 9.31 -5.24
N ILE A 93 7.66 8.04 -5.18
CA ILE A 93 8.05 7.03 -6.17
C ILE A 93 7.54 7.42 -7.56
N ALA A 94 6.26 7.79 -7.67
CA ALA A 94 5.65 8.20 -8.93
C ALA A 94 6.39 9.38 -9.56
N HIS A 95 6.75 10.39 -8.75
CA HIS A 95 7.57 11.51 -9.17
C HIS A 95 8.97 11.10 -9.64
N GLN A 96 9.64 10.20 -8.91
CA GLN A 96 10.98 9.72 -9.27
C GLN A 96 11.01 8.91 -10.56
N LEU A 97 9.93 8.19 -10.86
CA LEU A 97 9.80 7.38 -12.06
C LEU A 97 9.26 8.17 -13.26
N GLU A 98 9.09 9.48 -13.13
CA GLU A 98 8.49 10.35 -14.16
C GLU A 98 7.16 9.79 -14.70
N ILE A 99 6.42 9.07 -13.85
CA ILE A 99 5.09 8.56 -14.18
C ILE A 99 4.20 9.79 -14.26
N GLY A 100 4.09 10.34 -15.48
CA GLY A 100 3.34 11.54 -15.78
C GLY A 100 1.90 11.38 -15.29
N TYR A 101 1.37 12.47 -14.74
CA TYR A 101 0.05 12.68 -14.11
C TYR A 101 -1.20 12.26 -14.93
N SER A 102 -1.10 11.33 -15.88
CA SER A 102 -2.26 10.62 -16.44
C SER A 102 -3.01 9.76 -15.40
N HIS A 103 -2.36 9.44 -14.27
CA HIS A 103 -2.96 8.75 -13.12
C HIS A 103 -3.33 9.69 -11.95
N ALA A 104 -3.34 11.02 -12.16
CA ALA A 104 -3.65 12.03 -11.13
C ALA A 104 -5.04 11.90 -10.48
N TYR A 105 -5.93 11.07 -11.04
CA TYR A 105 -7.21 10.71 -10.42
C TYR A 105 -7.05 10.06 -9.04
N VAL A 106 -5.88 9.51 -8.71
CA VAL A 106 -5.58 8.90 -7.40
C VAL A 106 -5.36 9.96 -6.30
N ILE A 107 -4.99 11.19 -6.65
CA ILE A 107 -4.45 12.19 -5.70
C ILE A 107 -5.48 13.29 -5.37
N GLY A 108 -6.53 13.44 -6.16
CA GLY A 108 -7.54 14.50 -6.03
C GLY A 108 -8.40 14.48 -4.75
N ILE A 109 -8.18 13.55 -3.82
CA ILE A 109 -9.01 13.38 -2.60
C ILE A 109 -8.29 13.87 -1.35
N ALA A 110 -7.02 14.26 -1.46
CA ALA A 110 -6.30 14.90 -0.36
C ALA A 110 -6.60 16.41 -0.23
N HIS A 111 -7.59 16.92 -0.99
CA HIS A 111 -7.93 18.34 -1.05
C HIS A 111 -9.45 18.58 -1.04
N GLU A 112 -10.16 17.96 -0.09
CA GLU A 112 -11.43 18.48 0.45
C GLU A 112 -11.42 18.38 1.98
#